data_AF-A0A197JIX0-F1
#
_entry.id   AF-A0A197JIX0-F1
#
_cell.length_a   1.000
_cell.length_b   1.000
_cell.length_c   1.000
_cell.angle_alpha   90.00
_cell.angle_beta   90.00
_cell.angle_gamma   90.00
#
_symmetry.space_group_name_H-M   'P 1'
#
loop_
_entity.id
_entity.type
_entity.pdbx_description
1 polymer ?
#
loop_
_entity_poly.entity_id
_entity_poly.type
_entity_poly.pdbx_seq_one_letter_code
_entity_poly.pdbx_strand_id
1 'polypeptide(L)'
;MPNRSNPRLTCQSCGERFPNRGFEQPLLVNIGWRGVLQSHFLCLQCRRKAYNTFQEPLPPGIDAYTDHIHGHTIVPRITETEARRQYCLTDCHFRDMPHVITAYSVRSAGHVYKVKLYEERDIVRVARRVWGGDVGIANARECYSWQNGGVTYTPTPPVGIERVRRDRIRQAFLDWGFYFATPTLPCVSNYVNYGQGQLSRIVAIYGN
;
A
#
# COMPACT_ATOMS: atom_id res chain seq x y z
N MET A 1 39.28 -22.38 5.93
CA MET A 1 38.12 -22.18 6.84
C MET A 1 36.88 -22.71 6.14
N PRO A 2 36.14 -23.68 6.70
CA PRO A 2 34.95 -24.19 6.04
C PRO A 2 33.88 -23.09 6.04
N ASN A 3 33.40 -22.82 4.83
CA ASN A 3 32.38 -21.84 4.48
C ASN A 3 31.10 -22.16 5.27
N ARG A 4 30.74 -21.35 6.28
CA ARG A 4 29.47 -21.50 7.00
C ARG A 4 28.34 -21.31 5.99
N SER A 5 27.80 -22.43 5.51
CA SER A 5 26.67 -22.49 4.60
C SER A 5 25.53 -21.64 5.17
N ASN A 6 25.23 -20.52 4.52
CA ASN A 6 24.09 -19.69 4.85
C ASN A 6 22.83 -20.58 4.90
N PRO A 7 22.02 -20.57 5.97
CA PRO A 7 20.87 -21.47 6.07
C PRO A 7 19.97 -21.29 4.85
N ARG A 8 19.68 -22.39 4.14
CA ARG A 8 18.78 -22.36 2.98
C ARG A 8 17.44 -22.95 3.37
N LEU A 9 16.37 -22.24 3.03
CA LEU A 9 15.01 -22.75 3.16
C LEU A 9 14.59 -23.41 1.85
N THR A 10 13.83 -24.50 1.95
CA THR A 10 13.31 -25.22 0.78
C THR A 10 11.89 -24.76 0.51
N CYS A 11 11.60 -24.36 -0.71
CA CYS A 11 10.23 -24.07 -1.12
C CYS A 11 9.43 -25.38 -1.18
N GLN A 12 8.29 -25.45 -0.50
CA GLN A 12 7.48 -26.66 -0.42
C GLN A 12 6.73 -26.99 -1.72
N SER A 13 6.63 -26.04 -2.67
CA SER A 13 5.97 -26.27 -3.96
C SER A 13 6.94 -26.70 -5.06
N CYS A 14 8.05 -25.99 -5.26
CA CYS A 14 9.02 -26.33 -6.32
C CYS A 14 10.20 -27.18 -5.84
N GLY A 15 10.38 -27.39 -4.53
CA GLY A 15 11.48 -28.18 -3.97
C GLY A 15 12.86 -27.52 -4.03
N GLU A 16 12.98 -26.34 -4.65
CA GLU A 16 14.24 -25.61 -4.75
C GLU A 16 14.67 -24.99 -3.42
N ARG A 17 15.99 -24.82 -3.25
CA ARG A 17 16.61 -24.23 -2.06
C ARG A 17 17.00 -22.78 -2.29
N PHE A 18 16.53 -21.91 -1.42
CA PHE A 18 16.71 -20.47 -1.51
C PHE A 18 17.43 -19.93 -0.27
N PRO A 19 18.05 -18.74 -0.35
CA PRO A 19 18.52 -18.04 0.83
C PRO A 19 17.38 -17.80 1.83
N ASN A 20 17.70 -17.76 3.13
CA ASN A 20 16.78 -17.40 4.21
C ASN A 20 16.54 -15.89 4.38
N ARG A 21 16.93 -15.08 3.38
CA ARG A 21 16.78 -13.61 3.33
C ARG A 21 16.63 -13.16 1.88
N GLY A 22 16.01 -12.01 1.67
CA GLY A 22 15.84 -11.40 0.36
C GLY A 22 14.47 -11.68 -0.28
N PHE A 23 14.24 -11.14 -1.48
CA PHE A 23 12.92 -11.21 -2.13
C PHE A 23 12.45 -12.64 -2.42
N GLU A 24 13.38 -13.50 -2.86
CA GLU A 24 13.11 -14.88 -3.27
C GLU A 24 12.96 -15.86 -2.10
N GLN A 25 13.22 -15.43 -0.86
CA GLN A 25 13.20 -16.32 0.30
C GLN A 25 11.83 -17.00 0.44
N PRO A 26 11.77 -18.28 0.82
CA PRO A 26 10.53 -18.95 1.15
C PRO A 26 9.87 -18.29 2.35
N LEU A 27 8.61 -17.88 2.19
CA LEU A 27 7.82 -17.26 3.25
C LEU A 27 6.62 -18.14 3.56
N LEU A 28 6.22 -18.15 4.83
CA LEU A 28 5.02 -18.84 5.27
C LEU A 28 3.79 -18.11 4.71
N VAL A 29 3.01 -18.80 3.89
CA VAL A 29 1.75 -18.32 3.33
C VAL A 29 0.62 -19.26 3.70
N ASN A 30 -0.56 -18.72 3.98
CA ASN A 30 -1.75 -19.51 4.27
C ASN A 30 -2.57 -19.66 2.99
N ILE A 31 -2.71 -20.88 2.49
CA ILE A 31 -3.47 -21.18 1.29
C ILE A 31 -4.69 -22.00 1.69
N GLY A 32 -5.87 -21.51 1.32
CA GLY A 32 -7.11 -22.25 1.48
C GLY A 32 -7.28 -23.23 0.34
N TRP A 33 -7.13 -24.53 0.59
CA TRP A 33 -7.47 -25.57 -0.39
C TRP A 33 -8.68 -26.36 0.10
N ARG A 34 -9.77 -26.39 -0.69
CA ARG A 34 -11.01 -27.12 -0.35
C ARG A 34 -11.57 -26.79 1.05
N GLY A 35 -11.52 -25.53 1.45
CA GLY A 35 -12.06 -25.06 2.74
C GLY A 35 -11.14 -25.29 3.94
N VAL A 36 -9.94 -25.84 3.76
CA VAL A 36 -8.93 -25.97 4.82
C VAL A 36 -7.78 -25.01 4.56
N LEU A 37 -7.49 -24.15 5.53
CA LEU A 37 -6.31 -23.28 5.51
C LEU A 37 -5.08 -24.09 5.93
N GLN A 38 -4.12 -24.22 5.00
CA GLN A 38 -2.83 -24.83 5.27
C GLN A 38 -1.70 -23.81 5.08
N SER A 39 -0.71 -23.88 5.96
CA SER A 39 0.45 -22.99 5.91
C SER A 39 1.58 -23.64 5.13
N HIS A 40 2.10 -22.95 4.11
CA HIS A 40 3.17 -23.42 3.24
C HIS A 40 4.32 -22.41 3.13
N PHE A 41 5.57 -22.88 3.14
CA PHE A 41 6.74 -22.07 2.82
C PHE A 41 6.96 -22.02 1.31
N LEU A 42 6.64 -20.89 0.69
CA LEU A 42 6.73 -20.71 -0.75
C LEU A 42 7.73 -19.61 -1.13
N CYS A 43 8.58 -19.85 -2.14
CA CYS A 43 9.41 -18.82 -2.79
C CYS A 43 8.57 -17.81 -3.57
N LEU A 44 9.17 -16.70 -4.04
CA LEU A 44 8.43 -15.62 -4.70
C LEU A 44 7.61 -16.10 -5.90
N GLN A 45 8.20 -16.90 -6.79
CA GLN A 45 7.49 -17.42 -7.95
C GLN A 45 6.29 -18.29 -7.56
N CYS A 46 6.45 -19.16 -6.57
CA CYS A 46 5.37 -20.02 -6.09
C CYS A 46 4.28 -19.23 -5.37
N ARG A 47 4.64 -18.18 -4.61
CA ARG A 47 3.67 -17.26 -4.00
C ARG A 47 2.83 -16.52 -5.05
N ARG A 48 3.47 -16.03 -6.13
CA ARG A 48 2.75 -15.39 -7.25
C ARG A 48 1.73 -16.34 -7.89
N LYS A 49 2.13 -17.59 -8.13
CA LYS A 49 1.23 -18.64 -8.65
C LYS A 49 0.07 -18.92 -7.69
N ALA A 50 0.37 -19.05 -6.40
CA ALA A 50 -0.64 -19.25 -5.36
C ALA A 50 -1.64 -18.09 -5.32
N TYR A 51 -1.16 -16.84 -5.30
CA TYR A 51 -2.02 -15.65 -5.30
C TYR A 51 -2.91 -15.55 -6.56
N ASN A 52 -2.38 -15.88 -7.74
CA ASN A 52 -3.17 -15.90 -8.96
C ASN A 52 -4.30 -16.94 -8.93
N THR A 53 -4.13 -18.01 -8.15
CA THR A 53 -5.13 -19.07 -7.98
C THR A 53 -6.11 -18.74 -6.85
N PHE A 54 -5.60 -18.18 -5.75
CA PHE A 54 -6.34 -17.86 -4.54
C PHE A 54 -6.04 -16.40 -4.15
N GLN A 55 -6.85 -15.49 -4.68
CA GLN A 55 -6.69 -14.08 -4.37
C GLN A 55 -7.08 -13.80 -2.92
N GLU A 56 -6.17 -13.14 -2.19
CA GLU A 56 -6.45 -12.66 -0.84
C GLU A 56 -7.57 -11.60 -0.87
N PRO A 57 -8.50 -11.60 0.09
CA PRO A 57 -9.50 -10.54 0.21
C PRO A 57 -8.81 -9.18 0.42
N LEU A 58 -9.43 -8.11 -0.07
CA LEU A 58 -8.89 -6.77 0.15
C LEU A 58 -8.99 -6.41 1.64
N PRO A 59 -7.99 -5.70 2.21
CA PRO A 59 -8.08 -5.23 3.58
C PRO A 59 -9.28 -4.28 3.77
N PRO A 60 -9.84 -4.19 4.99
CA PRO A 60 -10.93 -3.24 5.27
C PRO A 60 -10.54 -1.79 4.92
N GLY A 61 -11.46 -1.05 4.30
CA GLY A 61 -11.25 0.34 3.89
C GLY A 61 -10.36 0.54 2.66
N ILE A 62 -10.10 -0.51 1.87
CA ILE A 62 -9.42 -0.41 0.57
C ILE A 62 -10.43 -0.27 -0.58
N ASP A 63 -11.57 -0.95 -0.47
CA ASP A 63 -12.69 -0.77 -1.41
C ASP A 63 -13.47 0.51 -1.13
N ALA A 64 -14.24 0.95 -2.13
CA ALA A 64 -15.14 2.09 -1.97
C ALA A 64 -16.21 1.80 -0.90
N TYR A 65 -16.52 2.80 -0.09
CA TYR A 65 -17.51 2.68 0.98
C TYR A 65 -18.27 3.98 1.18
N THR A 66 -19.47 3.91 1.75
CA THR A 66 -20.24 5.09 2.13
C THR A 66 -19.81 5.55 3.52
N ASP A 67 -19.45 6.82 3.66
CA ASP A 67 -19.19 7.43 4.95
C ASP A 67 -20.50 7.67 5.68
N HIS A 68 -20.80 6.87 6.70
CA HIS A 68 -22.03 7.00 7.48
C HIS A 68 -22.18 8.33 8.22
N ILE A 69 -21.10 9.09 8.42
CA ILE A 69 -21.15 10.39 9.10
C ILE A 69 -21.68 11.50 8.17
N HIS A 70 -21.24 11.50 6.91
CA HIS A 70 -21.53 12.59 5.97
C HIS A 70 -22.36 12.14 4.75
N GLY A 71 -22.63 10.84 4.59
CA GLY A 71 -23.42 10.28 3.49
C GLY A 71 -22.70 10.18 2.14
N HIS A 72 -21.42 10.56 2.06
CA HIS A 72 -20.66 10.56 0.81
C HIS A 72 -20.05 9.19 0.49
N THR A 73 -19.90 8.89 -0.81
CA THR A 73 -19.12 7.74 -1.24
C THR A 73 -17.64 8.10 -1.24
N ILE A 74 -16.86 7.37 -0.44
CA ILE A 74 -15.42 7.50 -0.38
C ILE A 74 -14.81 6.42 -1.26
N VAL A 75 -13.95 6.85 -2.19
CA VAL A 75 -13.10 5.96 -2.97
C VAL A 75 -11.65 6.17 -2.49
N PRO A 76 -11.07 5.21 -1.74
CA PRO A 76 -9.69 5.30 -1.26
C PRO A 76 -8.71 5.49 -2.41
N ARG A 77 -7.88 6.53 -2.30
CA ARG A 77 -6.90 6.91 -3.32
C ARG A 77 -5.54 7.15 -2.71
N ILE A 78 -4.53 6.82 -3.49
CA ILE A 78 -3.13 6.91 -3.12
C ILE A 78 -2.34 7.57 -4.25
N THR A 79 -1.35 8.38 -3.87
CA THR A 79 -0.45 8.99 -4.87
C THR A 79 0.56 7.97 -5.38
N GLU A 80 1.17 8.24 -6.55
CA GLU A 80 2.25 7.39 -7.07
C GLU A 80 3.41 7.24 -6.06
N THR A 81 3.81 8.36 -5.44
CA THR A 81 4.88 8.38 -4.43
C THR A 81 4.55 7.51 -3.23
N GLU A 82 3.32 7.57 -2.75
CA GLU A 82 2.85 6.72 -1.66
C GLU A 82 2.76 5.25 -2.09
N ALA A 83 2.29 4.95 -3.30
CA ALA A 83 2.23 3.59 -3.81
C ALA A 83 3.64 2.96 -3.91
N ARG A 84 4.62 3.71 -4.44
CA ARG A 84 6.03 3.28 -4.50
C ARG A 84 6.58 2.99 -3.10
N ARG A 85 6.35 3.91 -2.16
CA ARG A 85 6.83 3.79 -0.78
C ARG A 85 6.13 2.68 -0.03
N GLN A 86 4.80 2.65 -0.03
CA GLN A 86 4.05 1.73 0.81
C GLN A 86 3.93 0.33 0.21
N TYR A 87 3.97 0.17 -1.11
CA TYR A 87 3.76 -1.11 -1.77
C TYR A 87 4.96 -1.60 -2.60
N CYS A 88 6.10 -0.90 -2.47
CA CYS A 88 7.36 -1.26 -3.13
C CYS A 88 7.21 -1.41 -4.65
N LEU A 89 6.37 -0.57 -5.26
CA LEU A 89 6.17 -0.55 -6.71
C LEU A 89 7.19 0.37 -7.40
N THR A 90 7.49 0.10 -8.67
CA THR A 90 8.40 0.88 -9.52
C THR A 90 7.66 1.37 -10.76
N ASP A 91 8.29 2.27 -11.52
CA ASP A 91 7.73 2.92 -12.71
C ASP A 91 7.09 1.95 -13.70
N CYS A 92 7.69 0.77 -13.89
CA CYS A 92 7.18 -0.22 -14.82
C CYS A 92 5.80 -0.76 -14.40
N HIS A 93 5.48 -0.77 -13.12
CA HIS A 93 4.18 -1.24 -12.62
C HIS A 93 3.06 -0.22 -12.78
N PHE A 94 3.37 1.07 -13.00
CA PHE A 94 2.38 2.13 -13.14
C PHE A 94 1.99 2.42 -14.60
N ARG A 95 2.81 2.00 -15.59
CA ARG A 95 2.61 2.34 -17.00
C ARG A 95 1.23 1.96 -17.55
N ASP A 96 0.71 0.82 -17.09
CA ASP A 96 -0.52 0.23 -17.62
C ASP A 96 -1.68 0.27 -16.61
N MET A 97 -1.57 1.05 -15.52
CA MET A 97 -2.64 1.11 -14.52
C MET A 97 -3.83 1.95 -15.02
N PRO A 98 -5.05 1.39 -15.03
CA PRO A 98 -6.24 2.14 -15.40
C PRO A 98 -6.61 3.15 -14.30
N HIS A 99 -7.45 4.13 -14.64
CA HIS A 99 -8.08 5.07 -13.71
C HIS A 99 -7.12 5.98 -12.91
N VAL A 100 -6.39 6.83 -13.65
CA VAL A 100 -5.56 7.91 -13.08
C VAL A 100 -6.35 9.20 -13.02
N ILE A 101 -6.57 9.74 -11.81
CA ILE A 101 -7.06 11.11 -11.64
C ILE A 101 -5.84 12.03 -11.48
N THR A 102 -5.82 13.14 -12.22
CA THR A 102 -4.84 14.21 -11.97
C THR A 102 -5.48 15.25 -11.07
N ALA A 103 -4.91 15.47 -9.90
CA ALA A 103 -5.33 16.48 -8.94
C ALA A 103 -4.19 17.48 -8.68
N TYR A 104 -4.53 18.68 -8.25
CA TYR A 104 -3.61 19.65 -7.67
C TYR A 104 -3.38 19.33 -6.20
N SER A 105 -2.14 19.41 -5.72
CA SER A 105 -1.81 19.26 -4.31
C SER A 105 -1.06 20.49 -3.84
N VAL A 106 -1.35 20.93 -2.62
CA VAL A 106 -0.78 22.15 -2.02
C VAL A 106 0.28 21.75 -1.00
N ARG A 107 1.54 22.14 -1.20
CA ARG A 107 2.57 21.96 -0.16
C ARG A 107 2.42 23.01 0.94
N SER A 108 3.02 22.77 2.11
CA SER A 108 3.05 23.72 3.23
C SER A 108 3.60 25.10 2.87
N ALA A 109 4.38 25.22 1.79
CA ALA A 109 4.90 26.49 1.25
C ALA A 109 3.96 27.18 0.24
N GLY A 110 2.69 26.75 0.10
CA GLY A 110 1.72 27.34 -0.84
C GLY A 110 1.93 26.94 -2.31
N HIS A 111 2.96 26.15 -2.63
CA HIS A 111 3.18 25.66 -3.98
C HIS A 111 2.14 24.61 -4.38
N VAL A 112 1.43 24.89 -5.47
CA VAL A 112 0.47 23.98 -6.09
C VAL A 112 1.18 23.16 -7.17
N TYR A 113 1.02 21.83 -7.14
CA TYR A 113 1.60 20.93 -8.15
C TYR A 113 0.62 19.81 -8.50
N LYS A 114 0.72 19.27 -9.72
CA LYS A 114 -0.12 18.16 -10.15
C LYS A 114 0.38 16.83 -9.58
N VAL A 115 -0.54 16.02 -9.10
CA VAL A 115 -0.30 14.65 -8.62
C VAL A 115 -1.21 13.68 -9.34
N LYS A 116 -0.67 12.49 -9.63
CA LYS A 116 -1.47 11.36 -10.09
C LYS A 116 -2.00 10.59 -8.89
N LEU A 117 -3.29 10.34 -8.90
CA LEU A 117 -4.01 9.55 -7.92
C LEU A 117 -4.47 8.25 -8.56
N TYR A 118 -4.24 7.17 -7.85
CA TYR A 118 -4.66 5.82 -8.21
C TYR A 118 -5.65 5.32 -7.16
N GLU A 119 -6.63 4.52 -7.55
CA GLU A 119 -7.46 3.81 -6.58
C GLU A 119 -6.59 2.81 -5.80
N GLU A 120 -6.66 2.85 -4.48
CA GLU A 120 -5.76 2.06 -3.64
C GLU A 120 -5.99 0.54 -3.82
N ARG A 121 -7.24 0.14 -4.12
CA ARG A 121 -7.57 -1.26 -4.44
C ARG A 121 -6.73 -1.83 -5.59
N ASP A 122 -6.49 -1.04 -6.64
CA ASP A 122 -5.77 -1.51 -7.82
C ASP A 122 -4.27 -1.56 -7.54
N ILE A 123 -3.76 -0.61 -6.76
CA ILE A 123 -2.38 -0.62 -6.27
C ILE A 123 -2.11 -1.86 -5.43
N VAL A 124 -3.02 -2.20 -4.52
CA VAL A 124 -2.90 -3.39 -3.66
C VAL A 124 -2.94 -4.67 -4.51
N ARG A 125 -3.83 -4.76 -5.49
CA ARG A 125 -3.90 -5.91 -6.41
C ARG A 125 -2.62 -6.08 -7.22
N VAL A 126 -2.09 -4.99 -7.78
CA VAL A 126 -0.81 -5.01 -8.51
C VAL A 126 0.32 -5.44 -7.58
N ALA A 127 0.42 -4.85 -6.39
CA ALA A 127 1.44 -5.20 -5.42
C ALA A 127 1.38 -6.67 -4.99
N ARG A 128 0.19 -7.20 -4.74
CA ARG A 128 0.01 -8.62 -4.40
C ARG A 128 0.39 -9.54 -5.57
N ARG A 129 0.10 -9.14 -6.82
CA ARG A 129 0.54 -9.88 -8.01
C ARG A 129 2.06 -9.85 -8.17
N VAL A 130 2.69 -8.71 -7.90
CA VAL A 130 4.14 -8.53 -8.00
C VAL A 130 4.87 -9.27 -6.87
N TRP A 131 4.36 -9.26 -5.65
CA TRP A 131 5.10 -9.77 -4.49
C TRP A 131 4.61 -11.13 -3.97
N GLY A 132 3.47 -11.62 -4.49
CA GLY A 132 2.87 -12.88 -4.10
C GLY A 132 2.12 -12.77 -2.76
N GLY A 133 1.11 -11.88 -2.72
CA GLY A 133 0.27 -11.64 -1.55
C GLY A 133 0.83 -10.65 -0.53
N ASP A 134 0.09 -10.43 0.55
CA ASP A 134 0.42 -9.47 1.61
C ASP A 134 1.73 -9.80 2.33
N VAL A 135 1.99 -11.08 2.57
CA VAL A 135 3.25 -11.56 3.15
C VAL A 135 4.43 -11.21 2.24
N GLY A 136 4.24 -11.31 0.93
CA GLY A 136 5.23 -10.91 -0.06
C GLY A 136 5.52 -9.41 -0.02
N ILE A 137 4.48 -8.57 0.10
CA ILE A 137 4.62 -7.11 0.22
C ILE A 137 5.40 -6.77 1.49
N ALA A 138 5.07 -7.39 2.63
CA ALA A 138 5.78 -7.17 3.88
C ALA A 138 7.28 -7.50 3.76
N ASN A 139 7.61 -8.65 3.17
CA ASN A 139 9.01 -9.01 2.89
C ASN A 139 9.69 -8.04 1.93
N ALA A 140 8.98 -7.55 0.91
CA ALA A 140 9.53 -6.57 -0.01
C ALA A 140 9.92 -5.28 0.74
N ARG A 141 9.05 -4.78 1.64
CA ARG A 141 9.36 -3.61 2.48
C ARG A 141 10.62 -3.82 3.31
N GLU A 142 10.75 -5.00 3.93
CA GLU A 142 11.93 -5.36 4.71
C GLU A 142 13.18 -5.37 3.81
N CYS A 143 13.14 -6.04 2.66
CA CYS A 143 14.26 -6.13 1.74
C CYS A 143 14.71 -4.74 1.23
N TYR A 144 13.78 -3.88 0.86
CA TYR A 144 14.09 -2.51 0.45
C TYR A 144 14.65 -1.67 1.61
N SER A 145 14.19 -1.88 2.84
CA SER A 145 14.76 -1.22 4.02
C SER A 145 16.22 -1.63 4.23
N TRP A 146 16.54 -2.92 4.14
CA TRP A 146 17.92 -3.42 4.23
C TRP A 146 18.82 -2.85 3.14
N GLN A 147 18.35 -2.80 1.89
CA GLN A 147 19.12 -2.22 0.77
C GLN A 147 19.43 -0.73 0.97
N ASN A 148 18.57 -0.01 1.70
CA ASN A 148 18.77 1.39 2.07
C ASN A 148 19.50 1.56 3.41
N GLY A 149 20.37 0.61 3.78
CA GLY A 149 21.19 0.70 4.99
C GLY A 149 20.45 0.38 6.28
N GLY A 150 19.35 -0.37 6.23
CA GLY A 150 18.57 -0.76 7.41
C GLY A 150 17.67 0.34 7.97
N VAL A 151 17.57 1.49 7.29
CA VAL A 151 16.59 2.53 7.62
C VAL A 151 15.22 2.04 7.18
N THR A 152 14.24 1.99 8.08
CA THR A 152 12.84 1.67 7.78
C THR A 152 12.21 2.82 6.98
N TYR A 153 12.63 3.01 5.74
CA TYR A 153 12.20 4.11 4.88
C TYR A 153 10.83 3.86 4.21
N THR A 154 10.27 2.67 4.44
CA THR A 154 9.10 2.15 3.74
C THR A 154 7.89 2.21 4.68
N PRO A 155 7.17 3.34 4.78
CA PRO A 155 6.05 3.47 5.69
C PRO A 155 4.99 2.41 5.40
N THR A 156 4.48 1.78 6.45
CA THR A 156 3.29 0.93 6.34
C THR A 156 2.11 1.80 5.93
N PRO A 157 1.23 1.34 5.01
CA PRO A 157 -0.03 2.01 4.76
C PRO A 157 -0.77 2.22 6.08
N PRO A 158 -1.44 3.37 6.27
CA PRO A 158 -2.28 3.57 7.44
C PRO A 158 -3.36 2.49 7.47
N VAL A 159 -3.79 2.12 8.67
CA VAL A 159 -4.81 1.08 8.91
C VAL A 159 -5.86 1.59 9.89
N GLY A 160 -7.01 0.92 9.94
CA GLY A 160 -8.09 1.25 10.86
C GLY A 160 -8.54 2.71 10.76
N ILE A 161 -8.63 3.41 11.89
CA ILE A 161 -9.20 4.74 11.97
C ILE A 161 -8.37 5.81 11.23
N GLU A 162 -7.05 5.68 11.20
CA GLU A 162 -6.17 6.63 10.51
C GLU A 162 -6.41 6.59 9.00
N ARG A 163 -6.57 5.38 8.45
CA ARG A 163 -6.94 5.18 7.04
C ARG A 163 -8.28 5.84 6.72
N VAL A 164 -9.30 5.59 7.54
CA VAL A 164 -10.64 6.19 7.35
C VAL A 164 -10.56 7.71 7.36
N ARG A 165 -9.81 8.32 8.29
CA ARG A 165 -9.61 9.77 8.35
C ARG A 165 -8.86 10.30 7.12
N ARG A 166 -7.78 9.64 6.70
CA ARG A 166 -7.03 9.98 5.49
C ARG A 166 -7.93 9.97 4.25
N ASP A 167 -8.76 8.95 4.11
CA ASP A 167 -9.62 8.81 2.94
C ASP A 167 -10.74 9.84 2.94
N ARG A 168 -11.34 10.13 4.11
CA ARG A 168 -12.30 11.22 4.29
C ARG A 168 -11.74 12.57 3.87
N ILE A 169 -10.57 12.94 4.38
CA ILE A 169 -9.99 14.26 4.07
C ILE A 169 -9.60 14.36 2.60
N ARG A 170 -9.12 13.27 1.98
CA ARG A 170 -8.83 13.24 0.55
C ARG A 170 -10.10 13.40 -0.30
N GLN A 171 -11.16 12.68 0.04
CA GLN A 171 -12.42 12.79 -0.68
C GLN A 171 -13.02 14.20 -0.55
N ALA A 172 -13.00 14.79 0.65
CA ALA A 172 -13.50 16.15 0.84
C ALA A 172 -12.74 17.22 0.04
N PHE A 173 -11.40 17.09 -0.08
CA PHE A 173 -10.61 17.97 -0.94
C PHE A 173 -10.95 17.80 -2.44
N LEU A 174 -11.24 16.57 -2.87
CA LEU A 174 -11.65 16.26 -4.25
C LEU A 174 -13.09 16.70 -4.57
N ASP A 175 -13.99 16.65 -3.60
CA ASP A 175 -15.38 17.10 -3.77
C ASP A 175 -15.46 18.62 -3.81
N TRP A 176 -14.56 19.30 -3.08
CA TRP A 176 -14.47 20.76 -3.06
C TRP A 176 -13.85 21.32 -4.36
N GLY A 177 -13.01 20.54 -5.04
CA GLY A 177 -12.40 20.90 -6.32
C GLY A 177 -11.32 19.91 -6.73
N PHE A 178 -10.43 20.27 -7.65
CA PHE A 178 -9.34 19.38 -8.08
C PHE A 178 -8.19 19.28 -7.06
N TYR A 179 -8.41 19.51 -5.76
CA TYR A 179 -7.34 19.53 -4.77
C TYR A 179 -7.16 18.18 -4.06
N PHE A 180 -5.95 17.91 -3.58
CA PHE A 180 -5.59 16.70 -2.84
C PHE A 180 -4.87 17.02 -1.53
N ALA A 181 -5.42 16.48 -0.44
CA ALA A 181 -4.87 16.60 0.90
C ALA A 181 -3.52 15.88 1.03
N THR A 182 -2.42 16.64 1.03
CA THR A 182 -1.09 16.08 1.31
C THR A 182 -0.85 15.93 2.81
N PRO A 183 -0.28 14.81 3.27
CA PRO A 183 0.07 14.62 4.68
C PRO A 183 1.15 15.59 5.17
N THR A 184 1.84 16.31 4.28
CA THR A 184 2.83 17.34 4.66
C THR A 184 2.21 18.61 5.25
N LEU A 185 0.90 18.80 5.13
CA LEU A 185 0.21 19.91 5.79
C LEU A 185 -0.03 19.56 7.27
N PRO A 186 0.41 20.37 8.24
CA PRO A 186 0.26 20.05 9.66
C PRO A 186 -1.18 19.79 10.09
N CYS A 187 -2.14 20.54 9.55
CA CYS A 187 -3.56 20.37 9.82
C CYS A 187 -4.11 19.02 9.29
N VAL A 188 -3.67 18.59 8.10
CA VAL A 188 -4.01 17.28 7.53
C VAL A 188 -3.39 16.16 8.36
N SER A 189 -2.11 16.29 8.71
CA SER A 189 -1.42 15.33 9.58
C SER A 189 -2.10 15.19 10.95
N ASN A 190 -2.46 16.31 11.60
CA ASN A 190 -3.15 16.30 12.89
C ASN A 190 -4.54 15.68 12.80
N TYR A 191 -5.28 15.96 11.71
CA TYR A 191 -6.58 15.34 11.47
C TYR A 191 -6.46 13.83 11.28
N VAL A 192 -5.50 13.36 10.47
CA VAL A 192 -5.32 11.93 10.19
C VAL A 192 -4.90 11.17 11.45
N ASN A 193 -3.84 11.62 12.11
CA ASN A 193 -3.23 10.90 13.23
C ASN A 193 -4.07 11.02 14.51
N TYR A 194 -4.60 12.21 14.80
CA TYR A 194 -5.24 12.51 16.09
C TYR A 194 -6.74 12.80 16.00
N GLY A 195 -7.31 12.92 14.79
CA GLY A 195 -8.72 13.29 14.61
C GLY A 195 -9.00 14.75 14.99
N GLN A 196 -7.96 15.58 15.08
CA GLN A 196 -8.08 16.97 15.50
C GLN A 196 -8.36 17.90 14.32
N GLY A 197 -9.24 18.88 14.55
CA GLY A 197 -9.64 19.86 13.54
C GLY A 197 -10.97 19.52 12.86
N GLN A 198 -11.62 20.56 12.31
CA GLN A 198 -12.86 20.40 11.56
C GLN A 198 -12.56 20.26 10.07
N LEU A 199 -13.03 19.17 9.46
CA LEU A 199 -12.75 18.83 8.07
C LEU A 199 -13.11 19.98 7.11
N SER A 200 -14.31 20.56 7.26
CA SER A 200 -14.77 21.69 6.44
C SER A 200 -13.87 22.91 6.53
N ARG A 201 -13.35 23.22 7.74
CA ARG A 201 -12.41 24.34 7.94
C ARG A 201 -11.06 24.06 7.30
N ILE A 202 -10.56 22.83 7.42
CA ILE A 202 -9.28 22.46 6.80
C ILE A 202 -9.38 22.61 5.29
N VAL A 203 -10.46 22.11 4.69
CA VAL A 203 -10.68 22.21 3.23
C VAL A 203 -10.81 23.68 2.80
N ALA A 204 -11.59 24.50 3.51
CA ALA A 204 -11.80 25.91 3.16
C ALA A 204 -10.53 26.77 3.20
N ILE A 205 -9.58 26.47 4.10
CA ILE A 205 -8.31 27.21 4.23
C ILE A 205 -7.40 26.98 3.02
N TYR A 206 -7.39 25.76 2.47
CA TYR A 206 -6.46 25.36 1.40
C TYR A 206 -7.12 25.22 0.03
N GLY A 207 -8.43 25.43 -0.05
CA GLY A 207 -9.17 25.42 -1.29
C GLY A 207 -9.12 26.76 -2.05
N ASN A 208 -9.16 27.89 -1.34
CA ASN A 208 -9.06 29.23 -1.94
C ASN A 208 -7.65 29.52 -2.46
#